data_AF-A0A937DD53-F1
#
_entry.id   AF-A0A937DD53-F1
#
_cell.length_a   1.000
_cell.length_b   1.000
_cell.length_c   1.000
_cell.angle_alpha   90.00
_cell.angle_beta   90.00
_cell.angle_gamma   90.00
#
_symmetry.space_group_name_H-M   'P 1'
#
loop_
_entity.id
_entity.type
_entity.pdbx_description
1 polymer ?
#
loop_
_entity_poly.entity_id
_entity_poly.type
_entity_poly.pdbx_seq_one_letter_code
_entity_poly.pdbx_strand_id
1 'polypeptide(L)' 'MSFAQQTATVYSFKSYTRAEDGPELSTFKATRRAIAFTFLGEVVEGTAEQVELSALDPQGAYRRVATGWGELGKH' A
#
# COMPACT_ATOMS: atom_id res chain seq x y z
N MET A 1 -2.70 -17.33 24.33
CA MET A 1 -3.41 -17.41 23.04
C MET A 1 -2.60 -16.61 22.04
N SER A 2 -1.95 -17.26 21.07
CA SER A 2 -1.24 -16.53 20.01
C SER A 2 -2.27 -16.02 19.02
N PHE A 3 -2.46 -14.71 18.95
CA PHE A 3 -3.19 -14.10 17.85
C PHE A 3 -2.35 -14.31 16.59
N ALA A 4 -2.87 -15.04 15.61
CA ALA A 4 -2.23 -15.08 14.31
C ALA A 4 -2.17 -13.64 13.79
N GLN A 5 -0.97 -13.12 13.57
CA GLN A 5 -0.76 -11.85 12.88
C GLN A 5 -1.37 -12.01 11.49
N GLN A 6 -2.51 -11.38 11.26
CA GLN A 6 -3.20 -11.45 9.97
C GLN A 6 -2.52 -10.44 9.05
N THR A 7 -1.79 -10.96 8.05
CA THR A 7 -1.11 -10.14 7.05
C THR A 7 -1.89 -10.12 5.73
N ALA A 8 -1.65 -9.09 4.93
CA ALA A 8 -2.12 -8.97 3.55
C ALA A 8 -0.96 -8.63 2.63
N THR A 9 -1.08 -9.03 1.36
CA THR A 9 -0.12 -8.68 0.32
C THR A 9 -0.55 -7.41 -0.39
N VAL A 10 0.34 -6.43 -0.42
CA VAL A 10 0.16 -5.18 -1.14
C VAL A 10 1.19 -5.03 -2.25
N TYR A 11 0.84 -4.26 -3.28
CA TYR A 11 1.64 -4.04 -4.48
C TYR A 11 1.70 -2.55 -4.79
N SER A 12 2.81 -2.11 -5.38
CA SER A 12 2.81 -0.86 -6.13
C SER A 12 1.90 -1.02 -7.36
N PHE A 13 1.28 0.07 -7.78
CA PHE A 13 0.41 0.07 -8.95
C PHE A 13 0.52 1.39 -9.70
N LYS A 14 0.11 1.38 -10.96
CA LYS A 14 -0.03 2.59 -11.77
C LYS A 14 -1.49 3.00 -11.82
N SER A 15 -1.76 4.30 -11.63
CA SER A 15 -3.09 4.89 -11.75
C SER A 15 -3.20 5.73 -13.02
N TYR A 16 -4.42 5.81 -13.56
CA TYR A 16 -4.74 6.59 -14.75
C TYR A 16 -5.57 7.81 -14.32
N THR A 17 -4.89 8.86 -13.85
CA THR A 17 -5.57 10.05 -13.31
C THR A 17 -6.22 10.88 -14.42
N ARG A 18 -5.59 10.95 -15.60
CA ARG A 18 -6.15 11.48 -16.85
C ARG A 18 -5.61 10.68 -18.03
N ALA A 19 -6.42 10.52 -19.07
CA ALA A 19 -6.04 9.76 -20.26
C ALA A 19 -4.80 10.34 -20.99
N GLU A 20 -4.54 11.63 -20.77
CA GLU A 20 -3.54 12.43 -21.49
C GLU A 20 -2.14 12.39 -20.83
N ASP A 21 -2.09 12.19 -19.51
CA ASP A 21 -0.86 12.25 -18.71
C ASP A 21 -0.10 10.91 -18.68
N GLY A 22 -0.73 9.83 -19.15
CA GLY A 22 -0.19 8.48 -19.09
C GLY A 22 -0.27 7.84 -17.69
N PRO A 23 0.15 6.58 -17.54
CA PRO A 23 0.08 5.88 -16.26
C PRO A 23 1.14 6.40 -15.29
N GLU A 24 0.71 6.90 -14.12
CA GLU A 24 1.60 7.36 -13.06
C GLU A 24 1.74 6.29 -11.97
N LEU A 25 2.96 6.09 -11.47
CA LEU A 25 3.20 5.20 -10.33
C LEU A 25 2.60 5.81 -9.05
N SER A 26 1.71 5.09 -8.40
CA SER A 26 1.07 5.56 -7.16
C SER A 26 2.06 5.66 -6.00
N THR A 27 1.87 6.67 -5.15
CA THR A 27 2.72 6.96 -3.97
C THR A 27 2.48 6.03 -2.78
N PHE A 28 1.55 5.08 -2.91
CA PHE A 28 1.17 4.13 -1.90
C PHE A 28 0.96 2.75 -2.53
N LYS A 29 0.99 1.70 -1.71
CA LYS A 29 0.70 0.33 -2.16
C LYS A 29 -0.73 -0.03 -1.84
N ALA A 30 -1.31 -0.99 -2.53
CA ALA A 30 -2.64 -1.49 -2.23
C ALA A 30 -2.77 -2.98 -2.48
N THR A 31 -3.79 -3.61 -1.91
CA THR A 31 -4.08 -5.02 -2.22
C THR A 31 -4.44 -5.19 -3.70
N ARG A 32 -4.16 -6.36 -4.28
CA ARG A 32 -4.53 -6.65 -5.69
C ARG A 32 -6.01 -6.39 -5.97
N ARG A 33 -6.89 -6.69 -5.00
CA ARG A 33 -8.34 -6.42 -5.08
C ARG A 33 -8.63 -4.92 -5.14
N ALA A 34 -8.04 -4.13 -4.24
CA ALA A 34 -8.23 -2.68 -4.22
C ALA A 34 -7.70 -2.01 -5.50
N ILE A 35 -6.55 -2.46 -6.00
CA ILE A 35 -5.99 -1.96 -7.26
C ILE A 35 -6.97 -2.18 -8.42
N ALA A 36 -7.54 -3.38 -8.53
CA ALA A 36 -8.45 -3.73 -9.63
C ALA A 36 -9.84 -3.08 -9.53
N PHE A 37 -10.40 -2.94 -8.33
CA PHE A 37 -11.82 -2.55 -8.17
C PHE A 37 -12.03 -1.15 -7.60
N THR A 38 -11.05 -0.60 -6.89
CA THR A 38 -11.16 0.72 -6.25
C THR A 38 -10.33 1.75 -7.00
N PHE A 39 -9.07 1.43 -7.31
CA PHE A 39 -8.15 2.37 -7.95
C PHE A 39 -8.08 2.22 -9.47
N LEU A 40 -8.69 1.17 -10.04
CA LEU A 40 -8.72 0.86 -11.47
C LEU A 40 -7.32 0.95 -12.11
N GLY A 41 -6.32 0.46 -11.40
CA GLY A 41 -4.91 0.58 -11.77
C GLY A 41 -4.28 -0.72 -12.25
N GLU A 42 -3.05 -0.61 -12.75
CA GLU A 42 -2.24 -1.77 -13.13
C GLU A 42 -1.27 -2.16 -12.01
N VAL A 43 -1.31 -3.42 -11.59
CA VAL A 43 -0.37 -3.98 -10.61
C VAL A 43 1.05 -3.97 -11.19
N VAL A 44 2.02 -3.49 -10.41
CA VAL A 44 3.44 -3.65 -10.73
C VAL A 44 3.94 -4.94 -10.08
N GLU A 45 4.08 -5.99 -10.89
CA GLU A 45 4.59 -7.28 -10.44
C GLU A 45 6.01 -7.16 -9.86
N GLY A 46 6.37 -8.05 -8.94
CA GLY A 46 7.67 -8.02 -8.23
C GLY A 46 7.77 -6.99 -7.10
N THR A 47 6.71 -6.22 -6.83
CA THR A 47 6.66 -5.23 -5.73
C THR A 47 5.86 -5.71 -4.50
N ALA A 48 5.54 -7.00 -4.48
CA ALA A 48 4.75 -7.63 -3.44
C ALA A 48 5.40 -7.43 -2.06
N GLU A 49 4.60 -7.00 -1.10
CA GLU A 49 5.02 -6.79 0.28
C GLU A 49 3.94 -7.33 1.21
N GLN A 50 4.34 -8.07 2.24
CA GLN A 50 3.43 -8.48 3.30
C GLN A 50 3.38 -7.39 4.38
N VAL A 51 2.18 -6.94 4.70
CA VAL A 51 1.93 -5.94 5.75
C VAL A 51 0.85 -6.45 6.69
N GLU A 52 0.85 -6.00 7.93
CA GLU A 52 -0.24 -6.26 8.88
C GLU A 52 -1.57 -5.70 8.35
N LEU A 53 -2.67 -6.42 8.54
CA LEU A 53 -4.00 -5.94 8.15
C LEU A 53 -4.35 -4.61 8.83
N SER A 54 -3.87 -4.39 10.06
CA SER A 54 -4.07 -3.14 10.80
C SER A 54 -3.37 -1.94 10.17
N ALA A 55 -2.41 -2.15 9.26
CA ALA A 55 -1.73 -1.10 8.54
C ALA A 55 -2.45 -0.69 7.24
N LEU A 56 -3.50 -1.42 6.83
CA LEU A 56 -4.35 -1.05 5.71
C LEU A 56 -5.45 -0.08 6.14
N ASP A 57 -5.74 0.89 5.29
CA ASP A 57 -6.97 1.67 5.43
C ASP A 57 -8.21 0.85 5.01
N PRO A 58 -9.45 1.34 5.26
CA PRO A 58 -10.67 0.63 4.86
C PRO A 58 -10.81 0.35 3.37
N GLN A 59 -10.03 1.03 2.52
CA GLN A 59 -10.01 0.83 1.06
C GLN A 59 -8.94 -0.17 0.62
N GLY A 60 -8.14 -0.69 1.55
CA GLY A 60 -7.06 -1.64 1.28
C GLY A 60 -5.79 -0.98 0.75
N ALA A 61 -5.61 0.32 1.01
CA ALA A 61 -4.37 1.04 0.74
C ALA A 61 -3.44 0.99 1.95
N TYR A 62 -2.17 0.77 1.66
CA TYR A 62 -1.05 0.82 2.58
C TYR A 62 -0.20 2.04 2.26
N ARG A 63 -0.16 2.98 3.21
CA ARG A 63 0.83 4.06 3.22
C ARG A 63 1.83 3.74 4.29
N ARG A 64 3.11 3.70 3.92
CA ARG A 64 4.20 3.67 4.88
C ARG A 64 4.22 5.03 5.59
N VAL A 65 3.42 5.16 6.64
CA VAL A 65 3.57 6.27 7.56
C VAL A 65 4.95 6.09 8.15
N ALA A 66 5.85 7.05 7.94
CA ALA A 66 7.04 7.14 8.76
C ALA A 66 6.54 7.30 10.20
N THR A 67 6.39 6.20 10.93
CA THR A 67 6.36 6.24 12.38
C THR A 67 7.62 7.00 12.75
N GLY A 68 7.43 8.22 13.27
CA GLY A 68 8.41 9.29 13.20
C GLY A 68 9.82 8.84 13.52
N TRP A 69 10.79 9.47 12.86
CA TRP A 69 12.21 9.49 13.22
C TRP A 69 12.39 9.00 14.65
N GLY A 70 12.87 7.75 14.79
CA GLY A 70 12.88 7.05 16.07
C GLY A 70 13.39 7.99 17.15
N GLU A 71 12.69 8.01 18.29
CA GLU A 71 12.98 8.84 19.46
C GLU A 71 14.36 9.49 19.36
N LEU A 72 14.42 10.75 18.91
CA LEU A 72 15.65 11.52 18.98
C LEU A 72 16.02 11.50 20.46
N GLY A 73 17.06 10.72 20.76
CA GLY A 73 17.47 10.37 22.10
C GLY A 73 17.52 11.62 22.97
N LYS A 74 16.67 11.62 23.98
CA LYS A 74 16.76 12.45 25.17
C LYS A 74 18.04 12.03 25.88
N HIS A 75 19.15 12.70 25.58
CA HIS A 75 20.34 12.80 26.42
C HIS A 75 20.89 14.21 26.36
#